data_AF-A0A964LD61-F1
#
_entry.id   AF-A0A964LD61-F1
#
_cell.length_a   1.000
_cell.length_b   1.000
_cell.length_c   1.000
_cell.angle_alpha   90.00
_cell.angle_beta   90.00
_cell.angle_gamma   90.00
#
_symmetry.space_group_name_H-M   'P 1'
#
loop_
_entity.id
_entity.type
_entity.pdbx_description
1 polymer ?
#
loop_
_entity_poly.entity_id
_entity_poly.type
_entity_poly.pdbx_seq_one_letter_code
_entity_poly.pdbx_strand_id
1 'polypeptide(L)'
;MIRSRALPVVIALGITAWLAWAGDPPSQKLGGGVTQDEQALKHAGIALDGPGLLAYFQRRTPSEQEQAALKQRAAELGDSRFPVRTQATDELIRAGRSALPFLREIAKHKDAETSRRALYCIQVIAQNTKLGLSATASRVLVERNPPGAVETLLAYLPFVDESWVEEEIRHSVKKLALVDGKAIPMLEQALGDKAAKRRAVAVWIVGASQDASQRAKVVERLQDSSHEVRFLAAAALLAAHEAKAVPVLIALLNTDSTELAQRAEDLLAQLAGENAPPVWLGAVKDNQGQKVRDAWESWWKTNHAKIDWKSLRLDDQAIGLTLIAETQRPDGGGRLYEINKGGEVRWQIATPNPIDAQWLPGGRLLVADARSNQIYEMDTRGAIGWKHAGIAPTSVQRLPNGNTVVSTYRSIVEFTREGKTIFTYTTQGHTYHARKLLDGHYIWIDACGEIGEIDETGKLIAKTKIGGGLAWGSIERLRNGRYLVALGGTGKVQEVDFTGKVYWEKNVANPNRAVRLANGHTLVASHGDGCIYEFDAAGNERWKHACGGRPFAVQRR
;
A
#
# COMPACT_ATOMS: atom_id res chain seq x y z
N MET A 1 -20.02 -87.92 18.36
CA MET A 1 -20.64 -86.60 18.09
C MET A 1 -19.62 -85.72 17.39
N ILE A 2 -19.66 -85.69 16.06
CA ILE A 2 -18.65 -85.02 15.23
C ILE A 2 -19.15 -83.59 14.96
N ARG A 3 -18.42 -82.59 15.46
CA ARG A 3 -18.74 -81.16 15.26
C ARG A 3 -18.23 -80.70 13.90
N SER A 4 -19.16 -80.26 13.06
CA SER A 4 -18.95 -79.66 11.75
C SER A 4 -18.46 -78.22 11.86
N ARG A 5 -17.39 -77.89 11.13
CA ARG A 5 -16.93 -76.54 10.80
C ARG A 5 -17.78 -75.98 9.65
N ALA A 6 -18.18 -74.71 9.74
CA ALA A 6 -18.70 -73.94 8.61
C ALA A 6 -17.96 -72.59 8.53
N LEU A 7 -17.44 -72.29 7.34
CA LEU A 7 -16.82 -71.03 6.91
C LEU A 7 -17.84 -69.88 6.88
N PRO A 8 -17.36 -68.63 6.81
CA PRO A 8 -17.91 -67.73 5.80
C PRO A 8 -16.83 -67.07 4.91
N VAL A 9 -17.00 -67.33 3.61
CA VAL A 9 -16.91 -66.43 2.45
C VAL A 9 -16.13 -65.11 2.60
N VAL A 10 -15.03 -65.05 1.86
CA VAL A 10 -14.25 -63.84 1.51
C VAL A 10 -14.87 -63.23 0.25
N ILE A 11 -15.27 -61.96 0.32
CA ILE A 11 -15.55 -61.13 -0.86
C ILE A 11 -14.43 -60.10 -0.97
N ALA A 12 -13.60 -60.27 -2.00
CA ALA A 12 -12.57 -59.33 -2.40
C ALA A 12 -13.15 -58.32 -3.41
N LEU A 13 -13.02 -57.03 -3.12
CA LEU A 13 -13.15 -55.96 -4.11
C LEU A 13 -11.94 -55.03 -3.95
N GLY A 14 -11.13 -54.98 -4.99
CA GLY A 14 -9.89 -54.21 -5.06
C GLY A 14 -10.16 -52.71 -5.09
N ILE A 15 -9.34 -51.97 -4.35
CA ILE A 15 -9.29 -50.52 -4.39
C ILE A 15 -8.01 -50.13 -5.15
N THR A 16 -8.18 -49.72 -6.41
CA THR A 16 -7.17 -48.97 -7.15
C THR A 16 -7.17 -47.53 -6.65
N ALA A 17 -6.08 -47.13 -5.99
CA ALA A 17 -5.86 -45.76 -5.54
C ALA A 17 -5.60 -44.82 -6.73
N TRP A 18 -6.51 -43.88 -6.96
CA TRP A 18 -6.27 -42.71 -7.80
C TRP A 18 -5.63 -41.61 -6.94
N LEU A 19 -4.38 -41.26 -7.26
CA LEU A 19 -3.70 -40.06 -6.79
C LEU A 19 -4.34 -38.84 -7.47
N ALA A 20 -5.32 -38.22 -6.82
CA ALA A 20 -5.80 -36.90 -7.19
C ALA A 20 -4.94 -35.84 -6.50
N TRP A 21 -4.17 -35.14 -7.33
CA TRP A 21 -3.53 -33.86 -7.04
C TRP A 21 -4.56 -32.90 -6.41
N ALA A 22 -4.33 -32.43 -5.19
CA ALA A 22 -5.12 -31.38 -4.59
C ALA A 22 -4.77 -30.05 -5.29
N GLY A 23 -5.52 -29.73 -6.34
CA GLY A 23 -5.53 -28.39 -6.92
C GLY A 23 -6.03 -27.38 -5.89
N ASP A 24 -5.59 -26.13 -6.05
CA ASP A 24 -6.07 -24.99 -5.26
C ASP A 24 -7.60 -25.03 -5.12
N PRO A 25 -8.15 -24.73 -3.93
CA PRO A 25 -9.59 -24.70 -3.77
C PRO A 25 -10.19 -23.69 -4.78
N PRO A 26 -11.24 -24.07 -5.52
CA PRO A 26 -11.85 -23.17 -6.47
C PRO A 26 -12.31 -21.92 -5.74
N SER A 27 -11.96 -20.76 -6.29
CA SER A 27 -12.44 -19.46 -5.81
C SER A 27 -13.97 -19.51 -5.75
N GLN A 28 -14.48 -19.54 -4.53
CA GLN A 28 -15.90 -19.53 -4.27
C GLN A 28 -16.43 -18.20 -4.82
N LYS A 29 -17.17 -18.24 -5.93
CA LYS A 29 -17.97 -17.09 -6.38
C LYS A 29 -18.99 -16.81 -5.28
N LEU A 30 -18.70 -15.83 -4.44
CA LEU A 30 -19.63 -15.28 -3.47
C LEU A 30 -20.86 -14.78 -4.24
N GLY A 31 -22.03 -15.28 -3.87
CA GLY A 31 -23.29 -14.97 -4.52
C GLY A 31 -23.82 -13.56 -4.20
N GLY A 32 -24.32 -12.89 -5.24
CA GLY A 32 -25.62 -12.21 -5.24
C GLY A 32 -25.86 -10.93 -4.45
N GLY A 33 -24.86 -10.35 -3.77
CA GLY A 33 -24.97 -9.06 -3.09
C GLY A 33 -24.30 -7.92 -3.87
N VAL A 34 -24.87 -6.70 -3.80
CA VAL A 34 -24.24 -5.50 -4.38
C VAL A 34 -22.99 -5.15 -3.56
N THR A 35 -21.81 -5.17 -4.18
CA THR A 35 -20.55 -4.90 -3.47
C THR A 35 -20.53 -3.48 -2.88
N GLN A 36 -19.73 -3.22 -1.85
CA GLN A 36 -19.59 -1.87 -1.27
C GLN A 36 -19.23 -0.82 -2.36
N ASP A 37 -18.42 -1.22 -3.33
CA ASP A 37 -18.06 -0.39 -4.48
C ASP A 37 -19.26 -0.09 -5.37
N GLU A 38 -20.04 -1.11 -5.75
CA GLU A 38 -21.27 -0.93 -6.53
C GLU A 38 -22.31 -0.07 -5.80
N GLN A 39 -22.44 -0.20 -4.48
CA GLN A 39 -23.31 0.65 -3.67
C GLN A 39 -22.83 2.11 -3.72
N ALA A 40 -21.53 2.36 -3.55
CA ALA A 40 -20.98 3.72 -3.61
C ALA A 40 -21.22 4.38 -4.98
N LEU A 41 -21.04 3.64 -6.07
CA LEU A 41 -21.31 4.11 -7.43
C LEU A 41 -22.80 4.40 -7.65
N LYS A 42 -23.69 3.51 -7.19
CA LYS A 42 -25.14 3.71 -7.29
C LYS A 42 -25.60 4.97 -6.55
N HIS A 43 -25.10 5.20 -5.32
CA HIS A 43 -25.37 6.43 -4.57
C HIS A 43 -24.82 7.70 -5.26
N ALA A 44 -23.75 7.55 -6.04
CA ALA A 44 -23.19 8.62 -6.84
C ALA A 44 -23.90 8.81 -8.21
N GLY A 45 -24.94 8.02 -8.51
CA GLY A 45 -25.66 8.07 -9.79
C GLY A 45 -24.84 7.53 -10.97
N ILE A 46 -23.84 6.68 -10.71
CA ILE A 46 -22.99 6.08 -11.72
C ILE A 46 -23.58 4.71 -12.07
N ALA A 47 -23.79 4.47 -13.37
CA ALA A 47 -24.28 3.20 -13.88
C ALA A 47 -23.23 2.08 -13.70
N LEU A 48 -23.70 0.88 -13.39
CA LEU A 48 -22.87 -0.29 -13.03
C LEU A 48 -22.66 -1.26 -14.19
N ASP A 49 -23.24 -0.97 -15.35
CA ASP A 49 -23.06 -1.74 -16.57
C ASP A 49 -21.80 -1.30 -17.32
N GLY A 50 -21.31 -2.14 -18.23
CA GLY A 50 -20.11 -1.87 -19.00
C GLY A 50 -20.13 -0.48 -19.68
N PRO A 51 -21.14 -0.16 -20.50
CA PRO A 51 -21.24 1.14 -21.17
C PRO A 51 -21.28 2.33 -20.20
N GLY A 52 -22.01 2.21 -19.09
CA GLY A 52 -22.11 3.27 -18.08
C GLY A 52 -20.78 3.56 -17.38
N LEU A 53 -20.04 2.53 -17.03
CA LEU A 53 -18.70 2.65 -16.43
C LEU A 53 -17.69 3.23 -17.43
N LEU A 54 -17.73 2.82 -18.70
CA LEU A 54 -16.89 3.42 -19.75
C LEU A 54 -17.21 4.91 -19.92
N ALA A 55 -18.50 5.26 -20.01
CA ALA A 55 -18.96 6.65 -20.13
C ALA A 55 -18.52 7.51 -18.93
N TYR A 56 -18.47 6.94 -17.72
CA TYR A 56 -17.97 7.65 -16.54
C TYR A 56 -16.53 8.16 -16.72
N PHE A 57 -15.64 7.31 -17.24
CA PHE A 57 -14.24 7.66 -17.50
C PHE A 57 -14.07 8.53 -18.74
N GLN A 58 -14.80 8.23 -19.82
CA GLN A 58 -14.77 9.00 -21.07
C GLN A 58 -15.18 10.46 -20.85
N ARG A 59 -16.23 10.72 -20.05
CA ARG A 59 -16.64 12.09 -19.67
C ARG A 59 -15.58 12.87 -18.89
N ARG A 60 -14.60 12.18 -18.32
CA ARG A 60 -13.48 12.76 -17.55
C ARG A 60 -12.18 12.77 -18.35
N THR A 61 -12.24 12.39 -19.63
CA THR A 61 -11.11 12.29 -20.53
C THR A 61 -11.32 13.28 -21.67
N PRO A 62 -10.79 14.51 -21.58
CA PRO A 62 -10.95 15.50 -22.63
C PRO A 62 -10.27 15.03 -23.92
N SER A 63 -10.94 15.28 -25.05
CA SER A 63 -10.39 15.12 -26.40
C SER A 63 -9.16 16.02 -26.62
N GLU A 64 -8.36 15.75 -27.66
CA GLU A 64 -7.18 16.58 -27.96
C GLU A 64 -7.55 18.06 -28.20
N GLN A 65 -8.70 18.32 -28.81
CA GLN A 65 -9.21 19.67 -29.03
C GLN A 65 -9.59 20.36 -27.72
N GLU A 66 -10.29 19.66 -26.82
CA GLU A 66 -10.63 20.18 -25.50
C GLU A 66 -9.36 20.41 -24.66
N GLN A 67 -8.38 19.50 -24.74
CA GLN A 67 -7.08 19.69 -24.08
C GLN A 67 -6.36 20.94 -24.58
N ALA A 68 -6.35 21.19 -25.89
CA ALA A 68 -5.77 22.39 -26.47
C ALA A 68 -6.49 23.65 -25.97
N ALA A 69 -7.82 23.63 -25.91
CA ALA A 69 -8.62 24.72 -25.36
C ALA A 69 -8.32 24.96 -23.87
N LEU A 70 -8.29 23.91 -23.06
CA LEU A 70 -7.97 24.01 -21.63
C LEU A 70 -6.55 24.53 -21.39
N LYS A 71 -5.58 24.10 -22.20
CA LYS A 71 -4.21 24.60 -22.15
C LYS A 71 -4.16 26.09 -22.50
N GLN A 72 -4.89 26.51 -23.52
CA GLN A 72 -5.00 27.93 -23.89
C GLN A 72 -5.62 28.75 -22.75
N ARG A 73 -6.74 28.30 -22.18
CA ARG A 73 -7.36 28.98 -21.03
C ARG A 73 -6.42 29.05 -19.84
N ALA A 74 -5.67 28.00 -19.57
CA ALA A 74 -4.68 28.02 -18.49
C ALA A 74 -3.60 29.09 -18.72
N ALA A 75 -3.16 29.30 -19.96
CA ALA A 75 -2.23 30.38 -20.30
C ALA A 75 -2.83 31.79 -20.15
N GLU A 76 -4.15 31.93 -20.31
CA GLU A 76 -4.89 33.20 -20.17
C GLU A 76 -5.10 33.63 -18.71
N LEU A 77 -4.77 32.79 -17.72
CA LEU A 77 -4.88 33.14 -16.29
C LEU A 77 -4.04 34.36 -15.88
N GLY A 78 -2.94 34.62 -16.60
CA GLY A 78 -2.05 35.76 -16.39
C GLY A 78 -2.33 36.97 -17.30
N ASP A 79 -3.41 36.97 -18.09
CA ASP A 79 -3.66 38.02 -19.07
C ASP A 79 -3.86 39.40 -18.39
N SER A 80 -3.26 40.44 -18.97
CA SER A 80 -3.32 41.81 -18.46
C SER A 80 -4.75 42.37 -18.44
N ARG A 81 -5.64 41.86 -19.28
CA ARG A 81 -7.05 42.25 -19.36
C ARG A 81 -7.88 41.47 -18.33
N PHE A 82 -8.54 42.19 -17.44
CA PHE A 82 -9.33 41.61 -16.35
C PHE A 82 -10.43 40.65 -16.82
N PRO A 83 -11.21 40.98 -17.86
CA PRO A 83 -12.26 40.07 -18.34
C PRO A 83 -11.71 38.73 -18.83
N VAL A 84 -10.55 38.72 -19.50
CA VAL A 84 -9.94 37.52 -20.09
C VAL A 84 -9.50 36.54 -18.99
N ARG A 85 -8.74 37.02 -18.00
CA ARG A 85 -8.29 36.16 -16.89
C ARG A 85 -9.43 35.67 -15.99
N THR A 86 -10.49 36.47 -15.81
CA THR A 86 -11.67 36.06 -15.03
C THR A 86 -12.46 34.99 -15.77
N GLN A 87 -12.70 35.17 -17.07
CA GLN A 87 -13.34 34.15 -17.90
C GLN A 87 -12.55 32.83 -17.92
N ALA A 88 -11.23 32.91 -18.10
CA ALA A 88 -10.37 31.73 -18.06
C ALA A 88 -10.45 30.99 -16.71
N THR A 89 -10.47 31.74 -15.60
CA THR A 89 -10.64 31.19 -14.24
C THR A 89 -11.94 30.40 -14.14
N ASP A 90 -13.07 30.99 -14.54
CA ASP A 90 -14.38 30.36 -14.44
C ASP A 90 -14.51 29.14 -15.34
N GLU A 91 -13.97 29.19 -16.56
CA GLU A 91 -14.00 28.08 -17.51
C GLU A 91 -13.15 26.89 -17.04
N LEU A 92 -11.98 27.14 -16.45
CA LEU A 92 -11.12 26.09 -15.89
C LEU A 92 -11.73 25.45 -14.65
N ILE A 93 -12.34 26.25 -13.76
CA ILE A 93 -13.08 25.71 -12.60
C ILE A 93 -14.26 24.85 -13.06
N ARG A 94 -15.00 25.31 -14.08
CA ARG A 94 -16.14 24.57 -14.64
C ARG A 94 -15.72 23.26 -15.31
N ALA A 95 -14.57 23.26 -16.01
CA ALA A 95 -13.99 22.06 -16.58
C ALA A 95 -13.61 21.02 -15.49
N GLY A 96 -13.31 21.49 -14.27
CA GLY A 96 -13.06 20.62 -13.14
C GLY A 96 -11.75 19.86 -13.29
N ARG A 97 -11.76 18.56 -12.99
CA ARG A 97 -10.52 17.76 -12.88
C ARG A 97 -9.73 17.66 -14.18
N SER A 98 -10.40 17.69 -15.33
CA SER A 98 -9.74 17.63 -16.64
C SER A 98 -8.80 18.83 -16.89
N ALA A 99 -9.01 19.94 -16.18
CA ALA A 99 -8.15 21.13 -16.25
C ALA A 99 -6.89 21.04 -15.37
N LEU A 100 -6.85 20.14 -14.36
CA LEU A 100 -5.81 20.11 -13.35
C LEU A 100 -4.39 19.85 -13.89
N PRO A 101 -4.17 18.99 -14.90
CA PRO A 101 -2.84 18.84 -15.51
C PRO A 101 -2.28 20.17 -16.01
N PHE A 102 -3.10 20.97 -16.70
CA PHE A 102 -2.70 22.25 -17.27
C PHE A 102 -2.52 23.33 -16.18
N LEU A 103 -3.44 23.38 -15.21
CA LEU A 103 -3.33 24.31 -14.08
C LEU A 103 -2.06 24.11 -13.27
N ARG A 104 -1.61 22.86 -13.07
CA ARG A 104 -0.38 22.57 -12.34
C ARG A 104 0.88 23.00 -13.07
N GLU A 105 0.89 22.95 -14.40
CA GLU A 105 2.00 23.52 -15.16
C GLU A 105 2.07 25.03 -14.94
N ILE A 106 0.92 25.71 -15.01
CA ILE A 106 0.83 27.16 -14.79
C ILE A 106 1.14 27.54 -13.34
N ALA A 107 0.78 26.72 -12.36
CA ALA A 107 1.10 26.96 -10.95
C ALA A 107 2.61 27.06 -10.67
N LYS A 108 3.46 26.48 -11.53
CA LYS A 108 4.94 26.57 -11.42
C LYS A 108 5.52 27.83 -12.07
N HIS A 109 4.68 28.70 -12.65
CA HIS A 109 5.12 29.90 -13.35
C HIS A 109 5.78 30.91 -12.39
N LYS A 110 6.76 31.68 -12.90
CA LYS A 110 7.51 32.66 -12.08
C LYS A 110 6.67 33.88 -11.69
N ASP A 111 5.70 34.25 -12.53
CA ASP A 111 4.77 35.33 -12.22
C ASP A 111 3.82 34.93 -11.09
N ALA A 112 3.83 35.73 -10.01
CA ALA A 112 3.12 35.43 -8.78
C ALA A 112 1.59 35.49 -8.95
N GLU A 113 1.06 36.38 -9.80
CA GLU A 113 -0.38 36.48 -10.04
C GLU A 113 -0.89 35.27 -10.82
N THR A 114 -0.18 34.90 -11.88
CA THR A 114 -0.46 33.71 -12.71
C THR A 114 -0.43 32.44 -11.86
N SER A 115 0.63 32.25 -11.07
CA SER A 115 0.77 31.10 -10.17
C SER A 115 -0.34 31.06 -9.12
N ARG A 116 -0.65 32.19 -8.48
CA ARG A 116 -1.70 32.29 -7.46
C ARG A 116 -3.08 31.95 -8.00
N ARG A 117 -3.43 32.41 -9.20
CA ARG A 117 -4.72 32.09 -9.84
C ARG A 117 -4.84 30.63 -10.21
N ALA A 118 -3.77 30.03 -10.72
CA ALA A 118 -3.75 28.60 -11.00
C ALA A 118 -3.94 27.78 -9.71
N LEU A 119 -3.23 28.15 -8.63
CA LEU A 119 -3.40 27.53 -7.31
C LEU A 119 -4.82 27.70 -6.76
N TYR A 120 -5.44 28.86 -6.95
CA TYR A 120 -6.84 29.10 -6.59
C TYR A 120 -7.78 28.15 -7.35
N CYS A 121 -7.64 28.04 -8.67
CA CYS A 121 -8.46 27.12 -9.47
C CYS A 121 -8.30 25.68 -8.98
N ILE A 122 -7.05 25.23 -8.74
CA ILE A 122 -6.75 23.89 -8.22
C ILE A 122 -7.46 23.66 -6.88
N GLN A 123 -7.40 24.62 -5.97
CA GLN A 123 -8.03 24.52 -4.67
C GLN A 123 -9.56 24.41 -4.77
N VAL A 124 -10.19 25.26 -5.59
CA VAL A 124 -11.65 25.23 -5.80
C VAL A 124 -12.09 23.91 -6.43
N ILE A 125 -11.36 23.43 -7.44
CA ILE A 125 -11.64 22.13 -8.07
C ILE A 125 -11.51 21.02 -7.02
N ALA A 126 -10.44 21.01 -6.22
CA ALA A 126 -10.24 20.00 -5.19
C ALA A 126 -11.36 19.97 -4.14
N GLN A 127 -11.84 21.15 -3.70
CA GLN A 127 -12.93 21.26 -2.72
C GLN A 127 -14.28 20.77 -3.25
N ASN A 128 -14.54 20.95 -4.55
CA ASN A 128 -15.80 20.56 -5.19
C ASN A 128 -15.81 19.11 -5.68
N THR A 129 -14.75 18.35 -5.41
CA THR A 129 -14.57 17.00 -5.96
C THR A 129 -14.81 15.92 -4.92
N LYS A 130 -15.68 14.95 -5.24
CA LYS A 130 -15.80 13.71 -4.46
C LYS A 130 -14.60 12.82 -4.76
N LEU A 131 -13.78 12.49 -3.77
CA LEU A 131 -12.57 11.68 -3.98
C LEU A 131 -12.95 10.20 -4.13
N GLY A 132 -12.09 9.45 -4.81
CA GLY A 132 -12.09 7.99 -4.79
C GLY A 132 -13.11 7.24 -5.65
N LEU A 133 -14.12 7.90 -6.22
CA LEU A 133 -15.10 7.23 -7.10
C LEU A 133 -14.46 6.63 -8.36
N SER A 134 -13.39 7.23 -8.90
CA SER A 134 -12.68 6.66 -10.06
C SER A 134 -11.98 5.34 -9.74
N ALA A 135 -11.44 5.18 -8.53
CA ALA A 135 -10.81 3.94 -8.07
C ALA A 135 -11.88 2.84 -7.86
N THR A 136 -13.00 3.21 -7.23
CA THR A 136 -14.18 2.33 -7.12
C THR A 136 -14.71 1.92 -8.49
N ALA A 137 -14.91 2.87 -9.40
CA ALA A 137 -15.39 2.60 -10.75
C ALA A 137 -14.44 1.70 -11.55
N SER A 138 -13.11 1.83 -11.35
CA SER A 138 -12.16 0.99 -12.07
C SER A 138 -12.20 -0.45 -11.57
N ARG A 139 -12.38 -0.69 -10.27
CA ARG A 139 -12.56 -2.03 -9.72
C ARG A 139 -13.82 -2.72 -10.26
N VAL A 140 -14.96 -2.03 -10.26
CA VAL A 140 -16.19 -2.57 -10.86
C VAL A 140 -16.04 -2.78 -12.37
N LEU A 141 -15.33 -1.88 -13.07
CA LEU A 141 -15.03 -2.05 -14.50
C LEU A 141 -14.19 -3.31 -14.78
N VAL A 142 -13.25 -3.67 -13.88
CA VAL A 142 -12.49 -4.93 -13.98
C VAL A 142 -13.41 -6.14 -13.90
N GLU A 143 -14.36 -6.14 -12.96
CA GLU A 143 -15.33 -7.25 -12.81
C GLU A 143 -16.25 -7.38 -14.03
N ARG A 144 -16.64 -6.26 -14.64
CA ARG A 144 -17.49 -6.25 -15.84
C ARG A 144 -16.74 -6.58 -17.12
N ASN A 145 -15.46 -6.20 -17.19
CA ASN A 145 -14.56 -6.38 -18.33
C ASN A 145 -15.21 -6.10 -19.71
N PRO A 146 -15.85 -4.94 -19.93
CA PRO A 146 -16.44 -4.64 -21.23
C PRO A 146 -15.36 -4.38 -22.29
N PRO A 147 -15.67 -4.60 -23.59
CA PRO A 147 -14.81 -4.15 -24.68
C PRO A 147 -14.46 -2.67 -24.55
N GLY A 148 -13.18 -2.32 -24.74
CA GLY A 148 -12.70 -0.93 -24.61
C GLY A 148 -12.33 -0.49 -23.18
N ALA A 149 -12.42 -1.36 -22.18
CA ALA A 149 -12.05 -1.02 -20.79
C ALA A 149 -10.58 -0.59 -20.66
N VAL A 150 -9.65 -1.33 -21.23
CA VAL A 150 -8.21 -1.00 -21.19
C VAL A 150 -7.93 0.33 -21.89
N GLU A 151 -8.48 0.51 -23.10
CA GLU A 151 -8.35 1.76 -23.86
C GLU A 151 -8.85 2.96 -23.06
N THR A 152 -10.03 2.81 -22.44
CA THR A 152 -10.66 3.88 -21.66
C THR A 152 -9.86 4.25 -20.41
N LEU A 153 -9.37 3.26 -19.66
CA LEU A 153 -8.56 3.51 -18.46
C LEU A 153 -7.19 4.12 -18.81
N LEU A 154 -6.53 3.63 -19.87
CA LEU A 154 -5.30 4.23 -20.39
C LEU A 154 -5.55 5.67 -20.86
N ALA A 155 -6.69 5.91 -21.51
CA ALA A 155 -7.05 7.22 -22.00
C ALA A 155 -7.24 8.23 -20.86
N TYR A 156 -7.86 7.78 -19.76
CA TYR A 156 -8.16 8.57 -18.56
C TYR A 156 -6.95 8.84 -17.66
N LEU A 157 -5.98 7.92 -17.58
CA LEU A 157 -4.84 7.98 -16.65
C LEU A 157 -4.08 9.33 -16.61
N PRO A 158 -3.84 10.04 -17.74
CA PRO A 158 -3.24 11.38 -17.75
C PRO A 158 -3.98 12.43 -16.89
N PHE A 159 -5.26 12.23 -16.62
CA PHE A 159 -6.16 13.15 -15.92
C PHE A 159 -6.46 12.71 -14.48
N VAL A 160 -5.75 11.72 -13.97
CA VAL A 160 -5.82 11.28 -12.57
C VAL A 160 -4.85 12.09 -11.73
N ASP A 161 -5.32 12.59 -10.59
CA ASP A 161 -4.57 13.52 -9.74
C ASP A 161 -4.03 12.89 -8.47
N GLU A 162 -4.78 11.96 -7.89
CA GLU A 162 -4.40 11.31 -6.65
C GLU A 162 -3.53 10.08 -6.95
N SER A 163 -2.32 10.05 -6.39
CA SER A 163 -1.37 8.96 -6.61
C SER A 163 -1.96 7.58 -6.28
N TRP A 164 -2.84 7.50 -5.26
CA TRP A 164 -3.49 6.25 -4.88
C TRP A 164 -4.58 5.80 -5.87
N VAL A 165 -5.35 6.74 -6.44
CA VAL A 165 -6.34 6.45 -7.49
C VAL A 165 -5.62 6.04 -8.76
N GLU A 166 -4.54 6.74 -9.09
CA GLU A 166 -3.70 6.40 -10.21
C GLU A 166 -3.19 4.97 -10.08
N GLU A 167 -2.61 4.61 -8.93
CA GLU A 167 -2.11 3.27 -8.66
C GLU A 167 -3.20 2.20 -8.77
N GLU A 168 -4.41 2.43 -8.23
CA GLU A 168 -5.54 1.50 -8.41
C GLU A 168 -5.91 1.32 -9.89
N ILE A 169 -5.92 2.40 -10.67
CA ILE A 169 -6.20 2.32 -12.11
C ILE A 169 -5.11 1.54 -12.82
N ARG A 170 -3.82 1.71 -12.49
CA ARG A 170 -2.73 0.89 -13.06
C ARG A 170 -2.95 -0.59 -12.77
N HIS A 171 -3.31 -0.94 -11.54
CA HIS A 171 -3.62 -2.32 -11.14
C HIS A 171 -4.85 -2.86 -11.89
N SER A 172 -5.88 -2.04 -12.07
CA SER A 172 -7.07 -2.38 -12.84
C SER A 172 -6.71 -2.67 -14.30
N VAL A 173 -5.86 -1.84 -14.93
CA VAL A 173 -5.35 -2.09 -16.28
C VAL A 173 -4.54 -3.39 -16.33
N LYS A 174 -3.64 -3.64 -15.36
CA LYS A 174 -2.87 -4.89 -15.30
C LYS A 174 -3.76 -6.13 -15.26
N LYS A 175 -4.82 -6.13 -14.43
CA LYS A 175 -5.78 -7.23 -14.34
C LYS A 175 -6.52 -7.49 -15.66
N LEU A 176 -6.82 -6.45 -16.42
CA LEU A 176 -7.53 -6.54 -17.70
C LEU A 176 -6.61 -6.88 -18.89
N ALA A 177 -5.35 -6.45 -18.82
CA ALA A 177 -4.45 -6.40 -19.98
C ALA A 177 -3.28 -7.40 -19.94
N LEU A 178 -3.14 -8.14 -18.83
CA LEU A 178 -2.19 -9.26 -18.71
C LEU A 178 -2.97 -10.59 -18.74
N VAL A 179 -3.08 -11.19 -19.92
CA VAL A 179 -3.85 -12.42 -20.16
C VAL A 179 -2.87 -13.58 -20.33
N ASP A 180 -3.03 -14.64 -19.55
CA ASP A 180 -2.13 -15.81 -19.53
C ASP A 180 -0.65 -15.42 -19.42
N GLY A 181 -0.37 -14.41 -18.57
CA GLY A 181 0.98 -13.90 -18.33
C GLY A 181 1.54 -13.03 -19.47
N LYS A 182 0.78 -12.70 -20.51
CA LYS A 182 1.20 -11.87 -21.64
C LYS A 182 0.45 -10.56 -21.71
N ALA A 183 1.16 -9.48 -22.05
CA ALA A 183 0.52 -8.18 -22.26
C ALA A 183 -0.23 -8.19 -23.60
N ILE A 184 -1.41 -7.57 -23.66
CA ILE A 184 -2.14 -7.42 -24.92
C ILE A 184 -1.42 -6.47 -25.90
N PRO A 185 -1.61 -6.60 -27.22
CA PRO A 185 -0.91 -5.79 -28.23
C PRO A 185 -1.07 -4.27 -28.05
N MET A 186 -2.21 -3.82 -27.53
CA MET A 186 -2.46 -2.40 -27.24
C MET A 186 -1.43 -1.80 -26.27
N LEU A 187 -0.96 -2.57 -25.28
CA LEU A 187 0.05 -2.09 -24.35
C LEU A 187 1.43 -1.99 -24.99
N GLU A 188 1.75 -2.86 -25.94
CA GLU A 188 2.99 -2.76 -26.71
C GLU A 188 3.02 -1.48 -27.56
N GLN A 189 1.89 -1.12 -28.17
CA GLN A 189 1.74 0.15 -28.89
C GLN A 189 1.90 1.35 -27.94
N ALA A 190 1.33 1.26 -26.74
CA ALA A 190 1.39 2.30 -25.73
C ALA A 190 2.80 2.58 -25.18
N LEU A 191 3.80 1.71 -25.44
CA LEU A 191 5.22 2.00 -25.16
C LEU A 191 5.73 3.24 -25.91
N GLY A 192 5.10 3.59 -27.04
CA GLY A 192 5.41 4.77 -27.86
C GLY A 192 4.46 5.95 -27.67
N ASP A 193 3.54 5.92 -26.70
CA ASP A 193 2.51 6.96 -26.52
C ASP A 193 3.14 8.33 -26.18
N LYS A 194 2.54 9.44 -26.61
CA LYS A 194 3.00 10.80 -26.30
C LYS A 194 2.91 11.11 -24.80
N ALA A 195 1.89 10.61 -24.12
CA ALA A 195 1.65 10.83 -22.69
C ALA A 195 2.51 9.91 -21.83
N ALA A 196 3.34 10.50 -20.96
CA ALA A 196 4.25 9.76 -20.09
C ALA A 196 3.52 8.75 -19.17
N LYS A 197 2.35 9.10 -18.63
CA LYS A 197 1.57 8.19 -17.76
C LYS A 197 1.10 6.92 -18.49
N ARG A 198 0.74 7.02 -19.77
CA ARG A 198 0.35 5.85 -20.58
C ARG A 198 1.55 4.96 -20.87
N ARG A 199 2.68 5.56 -21.25
CA ARG A 199 3.95 4.83 -21.38
C ARG A 199 4.34 4.14 -20.08
N ALA A 200 4.17 4.81 -18.94
CA ALA A 200 4.52 4.32 -17.61
C ALA A 200 3.77 3.01 -17.26
N VAL A 201 2.47 2.95 -17.52
CA VAL A 201 1.68 1.72 -17.34
C VAL A 201 2.06 0.64 -18.34
N ALA A 202 2.29 1.02 -19.61
CA ALA A 202 2.70 0.10 -20.65
C ALA A 202 4.03 -0.59 -20.30
N VAL A 203 5.07 0.16 -19.92
CA VAL A 203 6.37 -0.42 -19.56
C VAL A 203 6.27 -1.34 -18.35
N TRP A 204 5.44 -1.00 -17.37
CA TRP A 204 5.28 -1.81 -16.17
C TRP A 204 4.63 -3.16 -16.49
N ILE A 205 3.55 -3.16 -17.26
CA ILE A 205 2.80 -4.39 -17.56
C ILE A 205 3.52 -5.24 -18.62
N VAL A 206 4.01 -4.61 -19.69
CA VAL A 206 4.77 -5.32 -20.75
C VAL A 206 6.08 -5.88 -20.17
N GLY A 207 6.74 -5.14 -19.28
CA GLY A 207 7.96 -5.59 -18.61
C GLY A 207 7.73 -6.74 -17.63
N ALA A 208 6.53 -6.83 -17.05
CA ALA A 208 6.10 -7.94 -16.20
C ALA A 208 5.58 -9.16 -16.98
N SER A 209 5.57 -9.11 -18.31
CA SER A 209 5.14 -10.22 -19.17
C SER A 209 6.08 -11.42 -19.01
N GLN A 210 5.52 -12.63 -19.03
CA GLN A 210 6.29 -13.88 -19.13
C GLN A 210 6.95 -14.05 -20.50
N ASP A 211 6.47 -13.33 -21.53
CA ASP A 211 7.05 -13.33 -22.87
C ASP A 211 8.32 -12.45 -22.93
N ALA A 212 9.47 -13.10 -23.12
CA ALA A 212 10.76 -12.42 -23.22
C ALA A 212 10.83 -11.42 -24.39
N SER A 213 10.12 -11.69 -25.50
CA SER A 213 10.09 -10.79 -26.65
C SER A 213 9.35 -9.49 -26.36
N GLN A 214 8.32 -9.54 -25.50
CA GLN A 214 7.62 -8.36 -25.01
C GLN A 214 8.51 -7.56 -24.04
N ARG A 215 9.18 -8.24 -23.10
CA ARG A 215 10.13 -7.59 -22.18
C ARG A 215 11.27 -6.90 -22.91
N ALA A 216 11.79 -7.49 -23.99
CA ALA A 216 12.84 -6.90 -24.81
C ALA A 216 12.45 -5.51 -25.36
N LYS A 217 11.16 -5.27 -25.67
CA LYS A 217 10.66 -3.97 -26.14
C LYS A 217 10.70 -2.89 -25.06
N VAL A 218 10.69 -3.27 -23.78
CA VAL A 218 10.75 -2.34 -22.64
C VAL A 218 12.17 -1.83 -22.41
N VAL A 219 13.20 -2.56 -22.84
CA VAL A 219 14.62 -2.19 -22.63
C VAL A 219 14.92 -0.80 -23.19
N GLU A 220 14.34 -0.40 -24.33
CA GLU A 220 14.53 0.94 -24.89
C GLU A 220 13.95 2.06 -24.02
N ARG A 221 12.94 1.76 -23.21
CA ARG A 221 12.29 2.73 -22.31
C ARG A 221 13.07 2.96 -21.02
N LEU A 222 14.15 2.22 -20.78
CA LEU A 222 15.14 2.53 -19.74
C LEU A 222 15.82 3.89 -19.96
N GLN A 223 15.74 4.46 -21.17
CA GLN A 223 16.25 5.77 -21.54
C GLN A 223 15.13 6.81 -21.78
N ASP A 224 13.90 6.54 -21.33
CA ASP A 224 12.78 7.48 -21.51
C ASP A 224 13.06 8.84 -20.85
N SER A 225 12.53 9.91 -21.43
CA SER A 225 12.67 11.27 -20.88
C SER A 225 11.97 11.43 -19.52
N SER A 226 10.89 10.68 -19.29
CA SER A 226 10.18 10.67 -18.00
C SER A 226 10.89 9.77 -16.98
N HIS A 227 11.18 10.36 -15.82
CA HIS A 227 11.80 9.66 -14.69
C HIS A 227 10.92 8.52 -14.17
N GLU A 228 9.60 8.70 -14.20
CA GLU A 228 8.64 7.68 -13.80
C GLU A 228 8.61 6.49 -14.77
N VAL A 229 8.67 6.75 -16.08
CA VAL A 229 8.72 5.68 -17.09
C VAL A 229 9.99 4.86 -16.93
N ARG A 230 11.14 5.51 -16.72
CA ARG A 230 12.40 4.81 -16.44
C ARG A 230 12.32 3.96 -15.18
N PHE A 231 11.75 4.49 -14.11
CA PHE A 231 11.56 3.77 -12.85
C PHE A 231 10.71 2.51 -13.05
N LEU A 232 9.53 2.64 -13.66
CA LEU A 232 8.62 1.50 -13.85
C LEU A 232 9.16 0.46 -14.83
N ALA A 233 9.85 0.90 -15.90
CA ALA A 233 10.54 0.00 -16.81
C ALA A 233 11.62 -0.81 -16.07
N ALA A 234 12.46 -0.14 -15.27
CA ALA A 234 13.49 -0.79 -14.49
C ALA A 234 12.91 -1.71 -13.40
N ALA A 235 11.86 -1.29 -12.69
CA ALA A 235 11.20 -2.11 -11.68
C ALA A 235 10.62 -3.41 -12.27
N ALA A 236 9.93 -3.31 -13.42
CA ALA A 236 9.36 -4.48 -14.09
C ALA A 236 10.45 -5.42 -14.61
N LEU A 237 11.52 -4.88 -15.21
CA LEU A 237 12.64 -5.67 -15.69
C LEU A 237 13.43 -6.32 -14.53
N LEU A 238 13.60 -5.62 -13.40
CA LEU A 238 14.21 -6.20 -12.20
C LEU A 238 13.39 -7.39 -11.67
N ALA A 239 12.06 -7.24 -11.61
CA ALA A 239 11.15 -8.32 -11.24
C ALA A 239 11.22 -9.52 -12.19
N ALA A 240 11.50 -9.26 -13.47
CA ALA A 240 11.76 -10.27 -14.50
C ALA A 240 13.23 -10.76 -14.55
N HIS A 241 14.05 -10.40 -13.55
CA HIS A 241 15.45 -10.81 -13.40
C HIS A 241 16.39 -10.29 -14.49
N GLU A 242 16.08 -9.14 -15.09
CA GLU A 242 16.87 -8.51 -16.14
C GLU A 242 17.85 -7.48 -15.54
N ALA A 243 19.13 -7.86 -15.45
CA ALA A 243 20.20 -7.04 -14.82
C ALA A 243 20.35 -5.62 -15.40
N LYS A 244 19.90 -5.38 -16.64
CA LYS A 244 19.91 -4.05 -17.30
C LYS A 244 19.10 -2.99 -16.54
N ALA A 245 18.17 -3.41 -15.68
CA ALA A 245 17.41 -2.51 -14.82
C ALA A 245 18.27 -1.78 -13.78
N VAL A 246 19.32 -2.43 -13.25
CA VAL A 246 20.02 -1.96 -12.05
C VAL A 246 20.73 -0.63 -12.26
N PRO A 247 21.52 -0.41 -13.33
CA PRO A 247 22.14 0.90 -13.58
C PRO A 247 21.14 2.06 -13.67
N VAL A 248 19.92 1.79 -14.11
CA VAL A 248 18.87 2.81 -14.26
C VAL A 248 18.26 3.16 -12.91
N LEU A 249 18.02 2.18 -12.05
CA LEU A 249 17.61 2.43 -10.67
C LEU A 249 18.67 3.26 -9.92
N ILE A 250 19.96 2.96 -10.13
CA ILE A 250 21.07 3.73 -9.55
C ILE A 250 21.07 5.18 -10.07
N ALA A 251 20.89 5.39 -11.38
CA ALA A 251 20.82 6.73 -11.96
C ALA A 251 19.62 7.54 -11.43
N LEU A 252 18.51 6.87 -11.09
CA LEU A 252 17.30 7.51 -10.54
C LEU A 252 17.49 8.02 -9.10
N LEU A 253 18.55 7.64 -8.40
CA LEU A 253 18.84 8.16 -7.05
C LEU A 253 19.14 9.67 -7.04
N ASN A 254 19.52 10.24 -8.19
CA ASN A 254 19.79 11.66 -8.39
C ASN A 254 18.63 12.43 -9.05
N THR A 255 17.43 11.86 -9.09
CA THR A 255 16.27 12.53 -9.67
C THR A 255 15.75 13.66 -8.76
N ASP A 256 15.12 14.68 -9.36
CA ASP A 256 14.47 15.77 -8.61
C ASP A 256 13.28 15.29 -7.75
N SER A 257 12.74 14.12 -8.06
CA SER A 257 11.64 13.50 -7.30
C SER A 257 12.18 12.66 -6.13
N THR A 258 12.15 13.22 -4.92
CA THR A 258 12.53 12.49 -3.70
C THR A 258 11.80 11.16 -3.55
N GLU A 259 10.51 11.11 -3.90
CA GLU A 259 9.70 9.89 -3.82
C GLU A 259 10.21 8.81 -4.80
N LEU A 260 10.48 9.18 -6.06
CA LEU A 260 11.01 8.22 -7.03
C LEU A 260 12.42 7.75 -6.67
N ALA A 261 13.27 8.66 -6.15
CA ALA A 261 14.60 8.32 -5.67
C ALA A 261 14.54 7.27 -4.55
N GLN A 262 13.67 7.48 -3.55
CA GLN A 262 13.48 6.55 -2.43
C GLN A 262 12.93 5.20 -2.90
N ARG A 263 11.98 5.19 -3.84
CA ARG A 263 11.46 3.93 -4.41
C ARG A 263 12.52 3.16 -5.20
N ALA A 264 13.39 3.86 -5.91
CA ALA A 264 14.51 3.24 -6.61
C ALA A 264 15.53 2.64 -5.62
N GLU A 265 15.85 3.38 -4.55
CA GLU A 265 16.69 2.91 -3.46
C GLU A 265 16.10 1.67 -2.76
N ASP A 266 14.79 1.64 -2.50
CA ASP A 266 14.12 0.51 -1.88
C ASP A 266 14.26 -0.77 -2.75
N LEU A 267 14.11 -0.68 -4.08
CA LEU A 267 14.32 -1.83 -4.99
C LEU A 267 15.79 -2.27 -5.04
N LEU A 268 16.74 -1.34 -5.01
CA LEU A 268 18.16 -1.65 -4.93
C LEU A 268 18.50 -2.37 -3.61
N ALA A 269 17.92 -1.91 -2.51
CA ALA A 269 18.06 -2.54 -1.20
C ALA A 269 17.45 -3.96 -1.18
N GLN A 270 16.28 -4.18 -1.79
CA GLN A 270 15.73 -5.55 -1.95
C GLN A 270 16.68 -6.46 -2.72
N LEU A 271 17.23 -5.97 -3.84
CA LEU A 271 18.18 -6.72 -4.66
C LEU A 271 19.45 -7.08 -3.88
N ALA A 272 19.98 -6.13 -3.10
CA ALA A 272 21.22 -6.32 -2.36
C ALA A 272 21.05 -7.13 -1.07
N GLY A 273 19.85 -7.13 -0.49
CA GLY A 273 19.57 -7.71 0.81
C GLY A 273 20.51 -7.16 1.88
N GLU A 274 21.13 -8.05 2.65
CA GLU A 274 22.05 -7.70 3.74
C GLU A 274 23.35 -7.04 3.27
N ASN A 275 23.68 -7.15 1.99
CA ASN A 275 24.89 -6.58 1.42
C ASN A 275 24.68 -5.16 0.89
N ALA A 276 23.51 -4.54 1.12
CA ALA A 276 23.24 -3.16 0.71
C ALA A 276 24.27 -2.19 1.34
N PRO A 277 24.71 -1.15 0.61
CA PRO A 277 25.56 -0.11 1.17
C PRO A 277 24.89 0.55 2.38
N PRO A 278 25.62 0.83 3.48
CA PRO A 278 25.09 1.51 4.66
C PRO A 278 25.01 3.04 4.46
N VAL A 279 24.54 3.47 3.28
CA VAL A 279 24.33 4.87 2.93
C VAL A 279 22.96 5.04 2.31
N TRP A 280 22.28 6.11 2.66
CA TRP A 280 20.87 6.28 2.36
C TRP A 280 20.55 7.68 1.86
N LEU A 281 19.50 7.81 1.06
CA LEU A 281 18.90 9.10 0.78
C LEU A 281 18.31 9.70 2.08
N GLY A 282 18.98 10.70 2.63
CA GLY A 282 18.57 11.36 3.86
C GLY A 282 17.49 12.45 3.71
N ALA A 283 17.04 12.96 4.86
CA ALA A 283 16.02 14.02 4.97
C ALA A 283 16.53 15.45 4.70
N VAL A 284 17.82 15.65 4.40
CA VAL A 284 18.47 16.97 4.34
C VAL A 284 19.14 17.21 2.98
N LYS A 285 18.99 18.44 2.45
CA LYS A 285 19.62 18.99 1.24
C LYS A 285 21.15 19.14 1.37
N ASP A 286 21.88 18.07 1.67
CA ASP A 286 23.28 17.98 1.25
C ASP A 286 23.36 17.04 0.05
N ASN A 287 24.45 17.06 -0.70
CA ASN A 287 24.73 16.32 -1.92
C ASN A 287 24.71 14.76 -1.76
N GLN A 288 23.84 14.22 -0.89
CA GLN A 288 23.71 12.81 -0.53
C GLN A 288 23.25 11.94 -1.69
N GLY A 289 22.42 12.46 -2.60
CA GLY A 289 22.02 11.71 -3.80
C GLY A 289 23.23 11.19 -4.57
N GLN A 290 24.24 12.04 -4.78
CA GLN A 290 25.45 11.65 -5.50
C GLN A 290 26.27 10.63 -4.70
N LYS A 291 26.46 10.83 -3.40
CA LYS A 291 27.21 9.88 -2.55
C LYS A 291 26.54 8.50 -2.50
N VAL A 292 25.22 8.47 -2.34
CA VAL A 292 24.41 7.24 -2.30
C VAL A 292 24.48 6.55 -3.65
N ARG A 293 24.32 7.31 -4.74
CA ARG A 293 24.52 6.81 -6.10
C ARG A 293 25.91 6.22 -6.29
N ASP A 294 26.97 6.91 -5.92
CA ASP A 294 28.36 6.44 -6.07
C ASP A 294 28.60 5.15 -5.28
N ALA A 295 28.05 5.04 -4.08
CA ALA A 295 28.11 3.82 -3.27
C ALA A 295 27.38 2.66 -3.94
N TRP A 296 26.20 2.91 -4.51
CA TRP A 296 25.45 1.91 -5.28
C TRP A 296 26.15 1.52 -6.58
N GLU A 297 26.79 2.47 -7.29
CA GLU A 297 27.61 2.17 -8.47
C GLU A 297 28.80 1.26 -8.10
N SER A 298 29.48 1.56 -6.98
CA SER A 298 30.57 0.73 -6.46
C SER A 298 30.10 -0.66 -6.05
N TRP A 299 28.94 -0.73 -5.38
CA TRP A 299 28.29 -1.98 -5.00
C TRP A 299 27.97 -2.83 -6.23
N TRP A 300 27.37 -2.25 -7.27
CA TRP A 300 27.01 -2.95 -8.50
C TRP A 300 28.24 -3.49 -9.23
N LYS A 301 29.30 -2.68 -9.38
CA LYS A 301 30.58 -3.10 -9.98
C LYS A 301 31.14 -4.36 -9.31
N THR A 302 30.99 -4.47 -7.99
CA THR A 302 31.56 -5.56 -7.18
C THR A 302 30.64 -6.78 -7.05
N ASN A 303 29.32 -6.59 -7.09
CA ASN A 303 28.35 -7.62 -6.69
C ASN A 303 27.47 -8.15 -7.82
N HIS A 304 27.39 -7.49 -8.99
CA HIS A 304 26.46 -7.89 -10.07
C HIS A 304 26.57 -9.37 -10.48
N ALA A 305 27.79 -9.92 -10.54
CA ALA A 305 28.04 -11.32 -10.90
C ALA A 305 27.72 -12.32 -9.78
N LYS A 306 27.52 -11.84 -8.54
CA LYS A 306 27.23 -12.66 -7.35
C LYS A 306 25.74 -12.77 -7.04
N ILE A 307 24.89 -12.05 -7.78
CA ILE A 307 23.45 -12.03 -7.52
C ILE A 307 22.83 -13.36 -7.94
N ASP A 308 22.18 -14.01 -6.99
CA ASP A 308 21.33 -15.17 -7.27
C ASP A 308 19.94 -14.72 -7.73
N TRP A 309 19.83 -14.46 -9.03
CA TRP A 309 18.59 -14.09 -9.66
C TRP A 309 17.49 -15.15 -9.49
N LYS A 310 17.85 -16.44 -9.40
CA LYS A 310 16.86 -17.53 -9.32
C LYS A 310 16.11 -17.52 -7.99
N SER A 311 16.73 -17.09 -6.90
CA SER A 311 16.09 -16.97 -5.58
C SER A 311 15.46 -15.61 -5.31
N LEU A 312 15.74 -14.59 -6.13
CA LEU A 312 15.18 -13.24 -5.96
C LEU A 312 13.64 -13.26 -6.09
N ARG A 313 12.95 -12.81 -5.04
CA ARG A 313 11.48 -12.65 -5.00
C ARG A 313 11.14 -11.27 -4.46
N LEU A 314 11.04 -10.27 -5.34
CA LEU A 314 10.81 -8.88 -4.92
C LEU A 314 9.50 -8.67 -4.15
N ASP A 315 8.47 -9.48 -4.43
CA ASP A 315 7.15 -9.37 -3.77
C ASP A 315 7.12 -10.02 -2.37
N ASP A 316 8.03 -10.96 -2.09
CA ASP A 316 8.10 -11.71 -0.82
C ASP A 316 9.28 -11.28 0.07
N GLN A 317 10.31 -10.67 -0.53
CA GLN A 317 11.53 -10.29 0.16
C GLN A 317 11.36 -8.90 0.79
N ALA A 318 11.29 -8.88 2.12
CA ALA A 318 11.37 -7.63 2.84
C ALA A 318 12.68 -6.90 2.47
N ILE A 319 12.57 -5.59 2.22
CA ILE A 319 13.69 -4.66 2.03
C ILE A 319 14.66 -4.73 3.24
N GLY A 320 14.16 -5.21 4.39
CA GLY A 320 14.93 -5.36 5.61
C GLY A 320 14.96 -4.07 6.43
N LEU A 321 14.14 -3.10 6.06
CA LEU A 321 13.98 -1.84 6.74
C LEU A 321 12.87 -1.97 7.79
N THR A 322 13.19 -1.55 9.01
CA THR A 322 12.29 -1.67 10.16
C THR A 322 11.84 -0.27 10.58
N LEU A 323 10.56 0.03 10.35
CA LEU A 323 9.89 1.21 10.86
C LEU A 323 9.51 0.99 12.33
N ILE A 324 9.84 1.95 13.19
CA ILE A 324 9.61 1.90 14.62
C ILE A 324 8.88 3.17 15.06
N ALA A 325 7.77 2.99 15.76
CA ALA A 325 7.12 4.04 16.54
C ALA A 325 7.59 3.92 18.00
N GLU A 326 8.30 4.93 18.46
CA GLU A 326 8.88 5.00 19.80
C GLU A 326 8.23 6.15 20.58
N THR A 327 7.91 5.88 21.83
CA THR A 327 7.25 6.82 22.76
C THR A 327 8.09 6.94 24.04
N GLN A 328 7.70 7.83 24.96
CA GLN A 328 8.30 7.94 26.30
C GLN A 328 9.84 7.97 26.29
N ARG A 329 10.41 8.73 25.37
CA ARG A 329 11.85 8.96 25.32
C ARG A 329 12.29 9.81 26.52
N PRO A 330 13.58 9.79 26.88
CA PRO A 330 14.12 10.64 27.96
C PRO A 330 13.86 12.14 27.76
N ASP A 331 13.72 12.60 26.51
CA ASP A 331 13.37 13.98 26.15
C ASP A 331 11.87 14.30 26.30
N GLY A 332 11.05 13.34 26.76
CA GLY A 332 9.61 13.49 26.99
C GLY A 332 8.74 13.33 25.73
N GLY A 333 9.35 13.16 24.56
CA GLY A 333 8.66 13.02 23.28
C GLY A 333 8.54 11.57 22.78
N GLY A 334 7.95 11.43 21.60
CA GLY A 334 8.06 10.24 20.77
C GLY A 334 8.79 10.53 19.46
N ARG A 335 9.04 9.48 18.68
CA ARG A 335 9.54 9.61 17.31
C ARG A 335 9.06 8.46 16.45
N LEU A 336 9.07 8.71 15.15
CA LEU A 336 9.12 7.66 14.14
C LEU A 336 10.51 7.62 13.54
N TYR A 337 11.03 6.42 13.34
CA TYR A 337 12.32 6.23 12.68
C TYR A 337 12.36 4.90 11.96
N GLU A 338 13.19 4.82 10.92
CA GLU A 338 13.43 3.59 10.16
C GLU A 338 14.89 3.21 10.28
N ILE A 339 15.16 1.93 10.52
CA ILE A 339 16.50 1.37 10.62
C ILE A 339 16.71 0.26 9.60
N ASN A 340 17.95 0.01 9.21
CA ASN A 340 18.33 -1.24 8.54
C ASN A 340 18.48 -2.40 9.53
N LYS A 341 18.82 -3.59 9.03
CA LYS A 341 19.10 -4.77 9.87
C LYS A 341 20.29 -4.57 10.82
N GLY A 342 21.26 -3.74 10.45
CA GLY A 342 22.40 -3.36 11.31
C GLY A 342 22.03 -2.43 12.48
N GLY A 343 20.82 -1.87 12.49
CA GLY A 343 20.37 -0.91 13.49
C GLY A 343 20.72 0.55 13.18
N GLU A 344 21.28 0.82 12.00
CA GLU A 344 21.61 2.17 11.53
C GLU A 344 20.33 2.91 11.15
N VAL A 345 20.19 4.15 11.61
CA VAL A 345 19.01 4.98 11.36
C VAL A 345 19.06 5.58 9.96
N ARG A 346 18.10 5.22 9.10
CA ARG A 346 17.91 5.78 7.76
C ARG A 346 17.34 7.20 7.83
N TRP A 347 16.30 7.38 8.63
CA TRP A 347 15.66 8.68 8.90
C TRP A 347 14.92 8.62 10.23
N GLN A 348 14.68 9.79 10.83
CA GLN A 348 13.85 9.93 12.03
C GLN A 348 13.13 11.27 12.07
N ILE A 349 11.94 11.30 12.68
CA ILE A 349 11.11 12.49 12.90
C ILE A 349 10.57 12.47 14.33
N ALA A 350 10.71 13.59 15.05
CA ALA A 350 10.06 13.77 16.34
C ALA A 350 8.54 13.90 16.18
N THR A 351 7.79 13.21 17.02
CA THR A 351 6.32 13.19 17.00
C THR A 351 5.79 13.12 18.44
N PRO A 352 4.68 13.78 18.80
CA PRO A 352 4.27 13.87 20.21
C PRO A 352 4.04 12.53 20.90
N ASN A 353 3.29 11.60 20.29
CA ASN A 353 3.09 10.25 20.80
C ASN A 353 2.62 9.27 19.71
N PRO A 354 3.54 8.78 18.84
CA PRO A 354 3.19 7.86 17.76
C PRO A 354 2.92 6.47 18.32
N ILE A 355 1.70 5.97 18.15
CA ILE A 355 1.31 4.64 18.66
C ILE A 355 1.14 3.59 17.56
N ASP A 356 0.95 4.01 16.31
CA ASP A 356 0.87 3.14 15.14
C ASP A 356 1.26 3.96 13.90
N ALA A 357 1.84 3.30 12.91
CA ALA A 357 2.20 3.93 11.64
C ALA A 357 2.18 2.90 10.51
N GLN A 358 1.80 3.35 9.31
CA GLN A 358 1.72 2.52 8.13
C GLN A 358 2.31 3.25 6.92
N TRP A 359 3.22 2.58 6.21
CA TRP A 359 3.65 3.02 4.88
C TRP A 359 2.49 2.95 3.88
N LEU A 360 2.30 4.03 3.13
CA LEU A 360 1.28 4.15 2.10
C LEU A 360 1.90 4.06 0.70
N PRO A 361 1.10 3.64 -0.30
CA PRO A 361 1.45 3.86 -1.70
C PRO A 361 1.83 5.33 -1.94
N GLY A 362 2.93 5.56 -2.64
CA GLY A 362 3.47 6.89 -2.89
C GLY A 362 4.43 7.42 -1.81
N GLY A 363 4.95 6.56 -0.93
CA GLY A 363 6.08 6.90 -0.05
C GLY A 363 5.74 7.84 1.12
N ARG A 364 4.48 7.92 1.52
CA ARG A 364 4.05 8.63 2.74
C ARG A 364 3.77 7.65 3.88
N LEU A 365 3.77 8.16 5.11
CA LEU A 365 3.40 7.45 6.31
C LEU A 365 2.05 7.96 6.81
N LEU A 366 1.11 7.06 7.05
CA LEU A 366 -0.04 7.31 7.92
C LEU A 366 0.38 7.12 9.37
N VAL A 367 0.11 8.10 10.21
CA VAL A 367 0.54 8.13 11.61
C VAL A 367 -0.65 8.29 12.53
N ALA A 368 -0.70 7.49 13.59
CA ALA A 368 -1.60 7.68 14.74
C ALA A 368 -0.88 8.39 15.88
N ASP A 369 -1.24 9.64 16.14
CA ASP A 369 -0.72 10.44 17.25
C ASP A 369 -1.77 10.51 18.37
N ALA A 370 -1.58 9.64 19.36
CA ALA A 370 -2.55 9.48 20.45
C ALA A 370 -2.57 10.69 21.41
N ARG A 371 -1.47 11.44 21.55
CA ARG A 371 -1.43 12.59 22.47
C ARG A 371 -2.20 13.78 21.89
N SER A 372 -2.12 13.97 20.59
CA SER A 372 -2.75 15.11 19.91
C SER A 372 -4.15 14.80 19.38
N ASN A 373 -4.70 13.60 19.67
CA ASN A 373 -6.00 13.14 19.20
C ASN A 373 -6.19 13.36 17.69
N GLN A 374 -5.24 12.86 16.91
CA GLN A 374 -5.23 13.03 15.47
C GLN A 374 -4.57 11.86 14.77
N ILE A 375 -4.91 11.72 13.49
CA ILE A 375 -4.16 10.94 12.53
C ILE A 375 -3.78 11.83 11.36
N TYR A 376 -2.65 11.56 10.72
CA TYR A 376 -2.19 12.36 9.59
C TYR A 376 -1.26 11.56 8.68
N GLU A 377 -1.10 12.07 7.46
CA GLU A 377 -0.12 11.56 6.51
C GLU A 377 1.04 12.53 6.36
N MET A 378 2.26 12.03 6.48
CA MET A 378 3.48 12.81 6.33
C MET A 378 4.50 12.11 5.43
N ASP A 379 5.41 12.87 4.85
CA ASP A 379 6.62 12.30 4.25
C ASP A 379 7.72 12.10 5.30
N THR A 380 8.86 11.51 4.91
CA THR A 380 10.02 11.28 5.80
C THR A 380 10.77 12.55 6.20
N ARG A 381 10.29 13.74 5.79
CA ARG A 381 10.77 15.06 6.23
C ARG A 381 9.80 15.73 7.21
N GLY A 382 8.68 15.08 7.52
CA GLY A 382 7.64 15.60 8.43
C GLY A 382 6.62 16.51 7.75
N ALA A 383 6.63 16.62 6.41
CA ALA A 383 5.67 17.44 5.69
C ALA A 383 4.29 16.74 5.64
N ILE A 384 3.35 17.26 6.44
CA ILE A 384 1.99 16.74 6.54
C ILE A 384 1.19 17.11 5.27
N GLY A 385 0.64 16.10 4.59
CA GLY A 385 -0.19 16.26 3.39
C GLY A 385 -1.69 16.05 3.62
N TRP A 386 -2.06 15.35 4.69
CA TRP A 386 -3.46 15.14 5.08
C TRP A 386 -3.56 14.95 6.58
N LYS A 387 -4.69 15.35 7.18
CA LYS A 387 -4.92 15.27 8.62
C LYS A 387 -6.40 15.05 8.93
N HIS A 388 -6.67 14.28 9.98
CA HIS A 388 -7.97 14.12 10.59
C HIS A 388 -7.82 14.24 12.11
N ALA A 389 -8.47 15.24 12.70
CA ALA A 389 -8.36 15.58 14.12
C ALA A 389 -9.64 15.19 14.90
N GLY A 390 -9.56 15.17 16.23
CA GLY A 390 -10.70 14.88 17.10
C GLY A 390 -10.96 13.38 17.30
N ILE A 391 -10.02 12.53 16.90
CA ILE A 391 -10.09 11.09 17.11
C ILE A 391 -8.94 10.67 18.04
N ALA A 392 -9.22 9.89 19.07
CA ALA A 392 -8.19 9.36 19.97
C ALA A 392 -7.81 7.94 19.51
N PRO A 393 -6.83 7.79 18.59
CA PRO A 393 -6.53 6.48 18.01
C PRO A 393 -5.88 5.56 19.03
N THR A 394 -6.12 4.27 18.87
CA THR A 394 -5.37 3.15 19.48
C THR A 394 -4.73 2.25 18.42
N SER A 395 -5.23 2.27 17.18
CA SER A 395 -4.54 1.78 15.97
C SER A 395 -5.02 2.52 14.73
N VAL A 396 -4.29 2.43 13.61
CA VAL A 396 -4.70 3.05 12.33
C VAL A 396 -4.35 2.17 11.13
N GLN A 397 -5.23 2.10 10.14
CA GLN A 397 -5.03 1.38 8.88
C GLN A 397 -5.64 2.14 7.71
N ARG A 398 -4.86 2.44 6.66
CA ARG A 398 -5.36 2.82 5.33
C ARG A 398 -5.71 1.55 4.56
N LEU A 399 -6.90 1.53 3.99
CA LEU A 399 -7.38 0.46 3.13
C LEU A 399 -7.06 0.72 1.65
N PRO A 400 -7.02 -0.31 0.79
CA PRO A 400 -6.78 -0.15 -0.66
C PRO A 400 -7.78 0.79 -1.35
N ASN A 401 -9.03 0.83 -0.88
CA ASN A 401 -10.06 1.74 -1.40
C ASN A 401 -9.88 3.21 -0.96
N GLY A 402 -8.84 3.53 -0.17
CA GLY A 402 -8.55 4.86 0.33
C GLY A 402 -9.22 5.21 1.67
N ASN A 403 -10.13 4.38 2.19
CA ASN A 403 -10.73 4.59 3.50
C ASN A 403 -9.73 4.38 4.64
N THR A 404 -10.05 4.93 5.81
CA THR A 404 -9.26 4.75 7.03
C THR A 404 -10.06 3.98 8.07
N VAL A 405 -9.46 2.93 8.62
CA VAL A 405 -9.95 2.24 9.81
C VAL A 405 -9.12 2.67 11.00
N VAL A 406 -9.79 3.04 12.08
CA VAL A 406 -9.18 3.47 13.35
C VAL A 406 -9.90 2.76 14.47
N SER A 407 -9.16 2.09 15.37
CA SER A 407 -9.70 1.79 16.68
C SER A 407 -9.46 2.96 17.62
N THR A 408 -10.41 3.16 18.53
CA THR A 408 -10.33 4.05 19.68
C THR A 408 -10.61 3.24 20.92
N TYR A 409 -10.48 3.83 22.11
CA TYR A 409 -10.89 3.15 23.34
C TYR A 409 -12.38 2.74 23.40
N ARG A 410 -13.24 3.22 22.50
CA ARG A 410 -14.69 2.92 22.58
C ARG A 410 -15.24 2.24 21.33
N SER A 411 -14.54 2.36 20.22
CA SER A 411 -15.10 1.95 18.94
C SER A 411 -14.04 1.65 17.90
N ILE A 412 -14.43 0.83 16.94
CA ILE A 412 -13.79 0.70 15.64
C ILE A 412 -14.58 1.59 14.69
N VAL A 413 -13.88 2.46 13.96
CA VAL A 413 -14.49 3.43 13.04
C VAL A 413 -13.83 3.26 11.68
N GLU A 414 -14.64 3.18 10.62
CA GLU A 414 -14.18 3.36 9.24
C GLU A 414 -14.75 4.66 8.68
N PHE A 415 -13.89 5.46 8.05
CA PHE A 415 -14.31 6.68 7.37
C PHE A 415 -13.61 6.88 6.04
N THR A 416 -14.30 7.58 5.14
CA THR A 416 -13.77 7.95 3.83
C THR A 416 -12.64 8.96 3.96
N ARG A 417 -11.96 9.25 2.84
CA ARG A 417 -10.85 10.21 2.83
C ARG A 417 -11.25 11.62 3.28
N GLU A 418 -12.50 11.99 3.04
CA GLU A 418 -13.12 13.25 3.43
C GLU A 418 -13.52 13.30 4.92
N GLY A 419 -13.36 12.19 5.65
CA GLY A 419 -13.74 12.09 7.06
C GLY A 419 -15.19 11.69 7.30
N LYS A 420 -15.94 11.27 6.26
CA LYS A 420 -17.29 10.75 6.45
C LYS A 420 -17.22 9.35 7.06
N THR A 421 -17.73 9.18 8.27
CA THR A 421 -17.90 7.86 8.89
C THR A 421 -18.89 7.01 8.10
N ILE A 422 -18.47 5.79 7.77
CA ILE A 422 -19.29 4.80 7.03
C ILE A 422 -19.50 3.52 7.82
N PHE A 423 -18.73 3.31 8.89
CA PHE A 423 -18.89 2.20 9.80
C PHE A 423 -18.47 2.64 11.22
N THR A 424 -19.25 2.22 12.20
CA THR A 424 -18.91 2.34 13.62
C THR A 424 -19.36 1.09 14.34
N TYR A 425 -18.44 0.46 15.07
CA TYR A 425 -18.76 -0.63 15.99
C TYR A 425 -18.29 -0.25 17.39
N THR A 426 -19.20 -0.23 18.35
CA THR A 426 -18.89 0.05 19.75
C THR A 426 -18.45 -1.22 20.45
N THR A 427 -17.24 -1.19 21.03
CA THR A 427 -16.72 -2.32 21.82
C THR A 427 -17.14 -2.18 23.28
N GLN A 428 -17.38 -3.30 23.96
CA GLN A 428 -17.74 -3.28 25.39
C GLN A 428 -16.55 -2.94 26.29
N GLY A 429 -15.31 -3.19 25.81
CA GLY A 429 -14.07 -2.83 26.48
C GLY A 429 -13.27 -1.75 25.74
N HIS A 430 -12.15 -1.36 26.35
CA HIS A 430 -11.17 -0.46 25.73
C HIS A 430 -10.49 -1.15 24.55
N THR A 431 -10.83 -0.82 23.30
CA THR A 431 -10.16 -1.43 22.14
C THR A 431 -8.75 -0.90 21.99
N TYR A 432 -7.77 -1.80 22.00
CA TYR A 432 -6.35 -1.46 21.86
C TYR A 432 -5.88 -1.54 20.42
N HIS A 433 -6.41 -2.48 19.64
CA HIS A 433 -6.01 -2.62 18.24
C HIS A 433 -7.12 -3.26 17.43
N ALA A 434 -7.39 -2.70 16.26
CA ALA A 434 -8.24 -3.32 15.27
C ALA A 434 -7.65 -3.22 13.85
N ARG A 435 -8.07 -4.15 13.00
CA ARG A 435 -7.75 -4.19 11.56
C ARG A 435 -8.98 -4.63 10.78
N LYS A 436 -9.16 -4.08 9.57
CA LYS A 436 -10.07 -4.64 8.57
C LYS A 436 -9.28 -5.59 7.66
N LEU A 437 -9.89 -6.73 7.41
CA LEU A 437 -9.36 -7.83 6.62
C LEU A 437 -9.78 -7.70 5.15
N LEU A 438 -9.13 -8.49 4.29
CA LEU A 438 -9.39 -8.48 2.84
C LEU A 438 -10.78 -9.00 2.48
N ASP A 439 -11.38 -9.85 3.32
CA ASP A 439 -12.75 -10.34 3.20
C ASP A 439 -13.79 -9.36 3.76
N GLY A 440 -13.38 -8.16 4.19
CA GLY A 440 -14.27 -7.11 4.69
C GLY A 440 -14.56 -7.18 6.18
N HIS A 441 -14.21 -8.28 6.85
CA HIS A 441 -14.39 -8.43 8.30
C HIS A 441 -13.44 -7.53 9.09
N TYR A 442 -13.81 -7.20 10.33
CA TYR A 442 -12.95 -6.50 11.28
C TYR A 442 -12.55 -7.43 12.42
N ILE A 443 -11.27 -7.41 12.75
CA ILE A 443 -10.73 -8.09 13.93
C ILE A 443 -10.27 -7.06 14.94
N TRP A 444 -10.37 -7.41 16.22
CA TRP A 444 -10.01 -6.51 17.30
C TRP A 444 -9.53 -7.27 18.54
N ILE A 445 -8.81 -6.55 19.38
CA ILE A 445 -8.45 -6.94 20.75
C ILE A 445 -8.74 -5.78 21.70
N ASP A 446 -9.29 -6.08 22.88
CA ASP A 446 -9.59 -5.10 23.92
C ASP A 446 -8.71 -5.25 25.16
N ALA A 447 -8.86 -4.33 26.12
CA ALA A 447 -8.16 -4.31 27.40
C ALA A 447 -8.49 -5.46 28.37
N CYS A 448 -9.47 -6.28 28.04
CA CYS A 448 -9.83 -7.44 28.84
C CYS A 448 -9.15 -8.72 28.33
N GLY A 449 -8.43 -8.65 27.21
CA GLY A 449 -7.86 -9.81 26.52
C GLY A 449 -8.91 -10.61 25.76
N GLU A 450 -10.03 -9.97 25.39
CA GLU A 450 -10.97 -10.52 24.45
C GLU A 450 -10.51 -10.16 23.03
N ILE A 451 -10.46 -11.18 22.17
CA ILE A 451 -10.34 -11.01 20.73
C ILE A 451 -11.68 -11.29 20.08
N GLY A 452 -11.99 -10.58 19.00
CA GLY A 452 -13.23 -10.79 18.27
C GLY A 452 -13.09 -10.51 16.79
N GLU A 453 -14.02 -11.09 16.03
CA GLU A 453 -14.23 -10.84 14.61
C GLU A 453 -15.71 -10.48 14.37
N ILE A 454 -15.91 -9.41 13.62
CA ILE A 454 -17.22 -8.93 13.19
C ILE A 454 -17.24 -8.80 11.67
N ASP A 455 -18.39 -9.03 11.05
CA ASP A 455 -18.56 -8.78 9.62
C ASP A 455 -18.69 -7.27 9.31
N GLU A 456 -18.84 -6.95 8.03
CA GLU A 456 -18.99 -5.58 7.53
C GLU A 456 -20.25 -4.85 8.04
N THR A 457 -21.21 -5.57 8.60
CA THR A 457 -22.43 -5.02 9.22
C THR A 457 -22.29 -4.81 10.73
N GLY A 458 -21.18 -5.27 11.32
CA GLY A 458 -20.94 -5.24 12.75
C GLY A 458 -21.54 -6.43 13.50
N LYS A 459 -22.01 -7.47 12.80
CA LYS A 459 -22.47 -8.70 13.43
C LYS A 459 -21.27 -9.49 13.91
N LEU A 460 -21.34 -9.92 15.17
CA LEU A 460 -20.33 -10.77 15.78
C LEU A 460 -20.28 -12.14 15.09
N ILE A 461 -19.11 -12.50 14.56
CA ILE A 461 -18.82 -13.78 13.93
C ILE A 461 -18.23 -14.75 14.97
N ALA A 462 -17.21 -14.29 15.69
CA ALA A 462 -16.56 -15.06 16.73
C ALA A 462 -15.94 -14.14 17.78
N LYS A 463 -15.80 -14.65 19.00
CA LYS A 463 -14.96 -14.03 20.02
C LYS A 463 -14.44 -15.04 21.01
N THR A 464 -13.32 -14.74 21.64
CA THR A 464 -12.71 -15.58 22.66
C THR A 464 -11.89 -14.73 23.61
N LYS A 465 -11.92 -15.10 24.89
CA LYS A 465 -11.03 -14.54 25.89
C LYS A 465 -9.74 -15.35 25.93
N ILE A 466 -8.61 -14.70 25.65
CA ILE A 466 -7.29 -15.34 25.53
C ILE A 466 -6.34 -14.97 26.68
N GLY A 467 -6.77 -14.09 27.59
CA GLY A 467 -6.00 -13.70 28.77
C GLY A 467 -6.78 -12.82 29.72
N GLY A 468 -6.13 -12.33 30.77
CA GLY A 468 -6.68 -11.35 31.71
C GLY A 468 -5.64 -10.30 32.08
N GLY A 469 -6.11 -9.07 32.34
CA GLY A 469 -5.29 -7.95 32.87
C GLY A 469 -4.31 -7.37 31.85
N LEU A 470 -4.76 -6.45 31.01
CA LEU A 470 -3.92 -5.93 29.93
C LEU A 470 -3.39 -4.51 30.18
N ALA A 471 -2.06 -4.39 30.16
CA ALA A 471 -1.40 -3.30 29.44
C ALA A 471 -1.65 -3.46 27.92
N TRP A 472 -1.16 -2.57 27.07
CA TRP A 472 -1.49 -2.55 25.63
C TRP A 472 -1.41 -3.91 24.90
N GLY A 473 -2.16 -4.08 23.80
CA GLY A 473 -2.11 -5.30 22.99
C GLY A 473 -2.42 -5.08 21.50
N SER A 474 -2.08 -6.06 20.68
CA SER A 474 -2.34 -6.03 19.23
C SER A 474 -2.77 -7.38 18.68
N ILE A 475 -3.44 -7.37 17.52
CA ILE A 475 -3.89 -8.58 16.82
C ILE A 475 -3.54 -8.52 15.33
N GLU A 476 -3.29 -9.68 14.74
CA GLU A 476 -3.04 -9.85 13.31
C GLU A 476 -3.55 -11.21 12.84
N ARG A 477 -4.35 -11.26 11.76
CA ARG A 477 -4.73 -12.52 11.12
C ARG A 477 -3.59 -13.02 10.24
N LEU A 478 -3.22 -14.27 10.42
CA LEU A 478 -2.17 -14.96 9.69
C LEU A 478 -2.71 -15.65 8.44
N ARG A 479 -1.83 -15.94 7.48
CA ARG A 479 -2.18 -16.64 6.23
C ARG A 479 -2.82 -18.01 6.45
N ASN A 480 -2.53 -18.67 7.57
CA ASN A 480 -3.11 -19.96 7.95
C ASN A 480 -4.50 -19.84 8.63
N GLY A 481 -5.06 -18.63 8.70
CA GLY A 481 -6.36 -18.36 9.31
C GLY A 481 -6.35 -18.19 10.84
N ARG A 482 -5.21 -18.37 11.51
CA ARG A 482 -5.04 -18.13 12.95
C ARG A 482 -4.70 -16.66 13.24
N TYR A 483 -4.58 -16.32 14.51
CA TYR A 483 -4.33 -14.95 14.97
C TYR A 483 -3.07 -14.87 15.80
N LEU A 484 -2.18 -13.94 15.44
CA LEU A 484 -1.04 -13.54 16.25
C LEU A 484 -1.46 -12.39 17.17
N VAL A 485 -1.22 -12.54 18.47
CA VAL A 485 -1.65 -11.59 19.49
C VAL A 485 -0.48 -11.20 20.39
N ALA A 486 -0.32 -9.90 20.62
CA ALA A 486 0.58 -9.35 21.63
C ALA A 486 -0.24 -8.98 22.87
N LEU A 487 0.11 -9.55 24.02
CA LEU A 487 -0.63 -9.45 25.27
C LEU A 487 0.23 -8.77 26.34
N GLY A 488 0.35 -7.45 26.26
CA GLY A 488 1.22 -6.62 27.08
C GLY A 488 1.16 -6.93 28.57
N GLY A 489 -0.03 -6.92 29.16
CA GLY A 489 -0.17 -7.14 30.60
C GLY A 489 0.17 -8.55 31.09
N THR A 490 0.18 -9.54 30.19
CA THR A 490 0.60 -10.92 30.52
C THR A 490 2.07 -11.19 30.19
N GLY A 491 2.72 -10.31 29.42
CA GLY A 491 4.09 -10.50 28.97
C GLY A 491 4.24 -11.62 27.93
N LYS A 492 3.26 -11.79 27.04
CA LYS A 492 3.24 -12.88 26.06
C LYS A 492 2.89 -12.42 24.65
N VAL A 493 3.46 -13.12 23.67
CA VAL A 493 2.99 -13.14 22.28
C VAL A 493 2.53 -14.56 21.98
N GLN A 494 1.35 -14.72 21.40
CA GLN A 494 0.76 -16.03 21.12
C GLN A 494 0.21 -16.11 19.69
N GLU A 495 0.24 -17.31 19.12
CA GLU A 495 -0.56 -17.68 17.95
C GLU A 495 -1.75 -18.52 18.42
N VAL A 496 -2.97 -18.04 18.19
CA VAL A 496 -4.20 -18.60 18.74
C VAL A 496 -5.30 -18.74 17.68
N ASP A 497 -6.33 -19.53 17.97
CA ASP A 497 -7.60 -19.52 17.25
C ASP A 497 -8.77 -19.07 18.16
N PHE A 498 -9.97 -18.94 17.59
CA PHE A 498 -11.20 -18.60 18.33
C PHE A 498 -11.80 -19.77 19.13
N THR A 499 -11.08 -20.88 19.30
CA THR A 499 -11.40 -21.87 20.35
C THR A 499 -10.58 -21.60 21.62
N GLY A 500 -9.62 -20.67 21.57
CA GLY A 500 -8.67 -20.39 22.63
C GLY A 500 -7.45 -21.31 22.60
N LYS A 501 -7.30 -22.14 21.57
CA LYS A 501 -6.14 -23.03 21.44
C LYS A 501 -4.90 -22.22 21.05
N VAL A 502 -3.84 -22.41 21.82
CA VAL A 502 -2.51 -21.82 21.57
C VAL A 502 -1.68 -22.78 20.72
N TYR A 503 -1.13 -22.29 19.61
CA TYR A 503 -0.27 -23.04 18.68
C TYR A 503 1.21 -22.69 18.81
N TRP A 504 1.49 -21.48 19.28
CA TRP A 504 2.83 -20.97 19.51
C TRP A 504 2.77 -19.88 20.60
N GLU A 505 3.79 -19.80 21.44
CA GLU A 505 3.88 -18.81 22.51
C GLU A 505 5.33 -18.37 22.72
N LYS A 506 5.51 -17.08 23.01
CA LYS A 506 6.78 -16.51 23.47
C LYS A 506 6.56 -15.48 24.57
N ASN A 507 7.34 -15.61 25.65
CA ASN A 507 7.40 -14.60 26.70
C ASN A 507 8.22 -13.38 26.22
N VAL A 508 7.66 -12.19 26.36
CA VAL A 508 8.27 -10.91 26.00
C VAL A 508 7.84 -9.86 27.03
N ALA A 509 8.70 -8.91 27.40
CA ALA A 509 8.39 -7.93 28.44
C ALA A 509 7.39 -6.86 27.95
N ASN A 510 6.12 -6.99 28.32
CA ASN A 510 5.05 -6.06 27.95
C ASN A 510 5.02 -5.76 26.42
N PRO A 511 4.68 -6.77 25.58
CA PRO A 511 4.67 -6.60 24.13
C PRO A 511 3.44 -5.79 23.68
N ASN A 512 3.66 -4.68 22.98
CA ASN A 512 2.58 -3.83 22.47
C ASN A 512 2.14 -4.23 21.06
N ARG A 513 3.09 -4.63 20.19
CA ARG A 513 2.86 -5.00 18.79
C ARG A 513 3.67 -6.23 18.41
N ALA A 514 3.04 -7.19 17.72
CA ALA A 514 3.71 -8.31 17.08
C ALA A 514 3.27 -8.43 15.62
N VAL A 515 4.19 -8.81 14.73
CA VAL A 515 3.98 -8.96 13.28
C VAL A 515 4.66 -10.24 12.80
N ARG A 516 3.98 -11.03 11.97
CA ARG A 516 4.59 -12.19 11.32
C ARG A 516 5.24 -11.78 10.00
N LEU A 517 6.52 -12.05 9.87
CA LEU A 517 7.29 -11.79 8.65
C LEU A 517 7.06 -12.92 7.63
N ALA A 518 7.29 -12.63 6.34
CA ALA A 518 7.09 -13.60 5.25
C ALA A 518 7.98 -14.85 5.39
N ASN A 519 9.17 -14.72 6.00
CA ASN A 519 10.07 -15.83 6.32
C ASN A 519 9.60 -16.69 7.52
N GLY A 520 8.44 -16.38 8.11
CA GLY A 520 7.88 -17.11 9.26
C GLY A 520 8.36 -16.62 10.63
N HIS A 521 9.31 -15.69 10.70
CA HIS A 521 9.78 -15.07 11.93
C HIS A 521 8.75 -14.10 12.51
N THR A 522 8.80 -13.85 13.81
CA THR A 522 7.92 -12.93 14.53
C THR A 522 8.71 -11.72 15.02
N LEU A 523 8.35 -10.53 14.55
CA LEU A 523 8.90 -9.25 15.00
C LEU A 523 8.01 -8.68 16.13
N VAL A 524 8.61 -8.23 17.23
CA VAL A 524 7.87 -7.81 18.44
C VAL A 524 8.42 -6.49 18.99
N ALA A 525 7.54 -5.52 19.22
CA ALA A 525 7.83 -4.30 19.98
C ALA A 525 7.60 -4.55 21.47
N SER A 526 8.68 -4.62 22.24
CA SER A 526 8.69 -4.89 23.67
C SER A 526 8.78 -3.57 24.45
N HIS A 527 7.64 -3.11 24.95
CA HIS A 527 7.55 -1.85 25.68
C HIS A 527 8.25 -1.94 27.04
N GLY A 528 8.22 -3.11 27.70
CA GLY A 528 8.69 -3.29 29.08
C GLY A 528 10.20 -3.16 29.26
N ASP A 529 10.99 -3.57 28.26
CA ASP A 529 12.45 -3.49 28.27
C ASP A 529 13.03 -2.58 27.18
N GLY A 530 12.18 -1.87 26.44
CA GLY A 530 12.61 -0.85 25.48
C GLY A 530 13.32 -1.47 24.26
N CYS A 531 12.86 -2.62 23.78
CA CYS A 531 13.53 -3.35 22.70
C CYS A 531 12.57 -3.76 21.57
N ILE A 532 13.11 -3.93 20.37
CA ILE A 532 12.48 -4.71 19.31
C ILE A 532 13.20 -6.06 19.24
N TYR A 533 12.42 -7.14 19.13
CA TYR A 533 12.93 -8.50 18.96
C TYR A 533 12.46 -9.11 17.65
N GLU A 534 13.29 -9.94 17.04
CA GLU A 534 12.90 -10.90 16.01
C GLU A 534 13.15 -12.32 16.51
N PHE A 535 12.10 -13.13 16.53
CA PHE A 535 12.17 -14.54 16.91
C PHE A 535 11.93 -15.43 15.69
N ASP A 536 12.66 -16.53 15.58
CA ASP A 536 12.33 -17.56 14.58
C ASP A 536 11.07 -18.35 14.98
N ALA A 537 10.65 -19.29 14.11
CA ALA A 537 9.50 -20.14 14.37
C ALA A 537 9.65 -21.04 15.62
N ALA A 538 10.87 -21.34 16.03
CA ALA A 538 11.17 -22.10 17.26
C ALA A 538 11.22 -21.19 18.51
N GLY A 539 11.08 -19.87 18.36
CA GLY A 539 11.12 -18.91 19.45
C GLY A 539 12.53 -18.47 19.85
N ASN A 540 13.56 -18.78 19.07
CA ASN A 540 14.92 -18.31 19.31
C ASN A 540 15.07 -16.86 18.86
N GLU A 541 15.77 -16.05 19.65
CA GLU A 541 16.12 -14.69 19.25
C GLU A 541 17.10 -14.73 18.08
N ARG A 542 16.74 -14.08 16.98
CA ARG A 542 17.58 -13.94 15.78
C ARG A 542 18.13 -12.54 15.62
N TRP A 543 17.43 -11.56 16.18
CA TRP A 543 17.84 -10.17 16.14
C TRP A 543 17.18 -9.38 17.27
N LYS A 544 17.89 -8.36 17.75
CA LYS A 544 17.44 -7.43 18.80
C LYS A 544 17.92 -6.03 18.50
N HIS A 545 17.08 -5.05 18.77
CA HIS A 545 17.43 -3.63 18.72
C HIS A 545 16.96 -2.92 19.98
N ALA A 546 17.88 -2.25 20.67
CA ALA A 546 17.56 -1.41 21.82
C ALA A 546 17.06 -0.04 21.36
N CYS A 547 15.91 0.37 21.88
CA CYS A 547 15.32 1.68 21.65
C CYS A 547 15.83 2.69 22.69
N GLY A 548 15.82 3.97 22.34
CA GLY A 548 16.14 5.06 23.28
C GLY A 548 14.95 5.39 24.19
N GLY A 549 13.73 5.05 23.77
CA GLY A 549 12.51 5.14 24.56
C GLY A 549 11.77 3.80 24.61
N ARG A 550 10.44 3.86 24.62
CA ARG A 550 9.54 2.72 24.70
C ARG A 550 8.93 2.44 23.32
N PRO A 551 9.31 1.37 22.62
CA PRO A 551 8.72 1.05 21.32
C PRO A 551 7.26 0.62 21.51
N PHE A 552 6.41 1.11 20.62
CA PHE A 552 4.97 0.93 20.69
C PHE A 552 4.45 0.14 19.49
N ALA A 553 4.93 0.47 18.29
CA ALA A 553 4.64 -0.28 17.07
C ALA A 553 5.92 -0.51 16.27
N VAL A 554 5.91 -1.60 15.51
CA VAL A 554 7.01 -1.99 14.62
C VAL A 554 6.44 -2.60 13.35
N GLN A 555 7.06 -2.30 12.22
CA GLN A 555 6.78 -2.92 10.93
C GLN A 555 8.09 -3.13 10.18
N ARG A 556 8.24 -4.27 9.50
CA ARG A 556 9.32 -4.49 8.53
C ARG A 556 8.74 -4.53 7.14
N ARG A 557 9.39 -3.83 6.22
CA ARG A 557 9.07 -3.85 4.80
C ARG A 557 10.26 -4.32 3.99
#